data_AF-A0A0R3X527-F1
#
_entry.id   AF-A0A0R3X527-F1
#
_cell.length_a   1.000
_cell.length_b   1.000
_cell.length_c   1.000
_cell.angle_alpha   90.00
_cell.angle_beta   90.00
_cell.angle_gamma   90.00
#
_symmetry.space_group_name_H-M   'P 1'
#
loop_
_entity.id
_entity.type
_entity.pdbx_description
1 polymer ?
#
loop_
_entity_poly.entity_id
_entity_poly.type
_entity_poly.pdbx_seq_one_letter_code
_entity_poly.pdbx_strand_id
1 'polypeptide(L)'
;MEIKAGPNVDTNGKIFLPYLSEWKFPGSSTQNLLKILQDVFGDRTPVFSKPNVSQNTPGYVGFNTNLTSSNGCAYGMPGAGWGGMPGLPGSTNPSSSGSATPQSSLFGAAMPPMPSVSSASAFLGSATGFPTGAVSEEEQLLLSLRSAVVDKLNNVQREVVDDLSCKIQSLESTQKDLISRADNLDTIRAQMLSELEQIQSLTRELGDKAEEYKEIYRKLKQEANVKVDYDSVVDTTTPVYRQLVEAFAEEQAIGDLLYYLSQALENNAIKLEDFLKVVRDQSRSQFMKRAMVCQCRAKAGLPSV
;
A
#
# COMPACT_ATOMS: atom_id res chain seq x y z
N MET A 1 11.63 -18.72 -20.26
CA MET A 1 11.09 -17.37 -20.50
C MET A 1 12.19 -16.53 -21.08
N GLU A 2 11.90 -15.76 -22.12
CA GLU A 2 12.82 -14.83 -22.75
C GLU A 2 12.20 -13.43 -22.82
N ILE A 3 13.04 -12.40 -22.81
CA ILE A 3 12.63 -11.00 -22.91
C ILE A 3 12.78 -10.57 -24.37
N LYS A 4 11.71 -10.03 -24.95
CA LYS A 4 11.73 -9.39 -26.26
C LYS A 4 12.21 -7.95 -26.08
N ALA A 5 13.41 -7.66 -26.56
CA ALA A 5 13.92 -6.29 -26.61
C ALA A 5 12.96 -5.40 -27.40
N GLY A 6 12.67 -4.22 -26.87
CA GLY A 6 11.72 -3.28 -27.42
C GLY A 6 12.03 -1.83 -27.04
N PRO A 7 11.19 -0.87 -27.43
CA PRO A 7 11.45 0.55 -27.20
C PRO A 7 11.65 0.91 -25.72
N ASN A 8 10.98 0.17 -24.83
CA ASN A 8 10.94 0.45 -23.40
C ASN A 8 11.68 -0.60 -22.55
N VAL A 9 12.29 -1.63 -23.16
CA VAL A 9 13.03 -2.67 -22.41
C VAL A 9 14.18 -3.28 -23.23
N ASP A 10 15.33 -3.46 -22.61
CA ASP A 10 16.46 -4.19 -23.20
C ASP A 10 16.34 -5.71 -23.04
N THR A 11 17.17 -6.45 -23.79
CA THR A 11 17.39 -7.91 -23.66
C THR A 11 17.83 -8.31 -22.24
N ASN A 12 18.47 -7.38 -21.51
CA ASN A 12 18.86 -7.54 -20.10
C ASN A 12 17.73 -7.23 -19.10
N GLY A 13 16.53 -6.86 -19.57
CA GLY A 13 15.39 -6.50 -18.73
C GLY A 13 15.42 -5.08 -18.15
N LYS A 14 16.37 -4.24 -18.58
CA LYS A 14 16.44 -2.83 -18.16
C LYS A 14 15.33 -2.03 -18.83
N ILE A 15 14.52 -1.34 -18.03
CA ILE A 15 13.38 -0.54 -18.50
C ILE A 15 13.84 0.89 -18.80
N PHE A 16 13.43 1.41 -19.95
CA PHE A 16 13.67 2.79 -20.38
C PHE A 16 12.35 3.51 -20.58
N LEU A 17 12.05 4.47 -19.70
CA LEU A 17 10.85 5.31 -19.80
C LEU A 17 11.24 6.77 -19.57
N PRO A 18 10.66 7.74 -20.31
CA PRO A 18 10.90 9.16 -20.07
C PRO A 18 10.66 9.56 -18.59
N TYR A 19 9.67 8.93 -17.95
CA TYR A 19 9.35 9.13 -16.54
C TYR A 19 10.48 8.75 -15.58
N LEU A 20 11.32 7.77 -15.94
CA LEU A 20 12.50 7.38 -15.13
C LEU A 20 13.67 8.35 -15.37
N SER A 21 13.79 8.92 -16.57
CA SER A 21 14.84 9.89 -16.91
C SER A 21 14.64 11.25 -16.22
N GLU A 22 13.39 11.64 -15.95
CA GLU A 22 13.02 12.94 -15.35
C GLU A 22 12.60 12.81 -13.87
N TRP A 23 12.99 11.73 -13.20
CA TRP A 23 12.57 11.45 -11.84
C TRP A 23 12.99 12.55 -10.85
N LYS A 24 12.01 13.27 -10.28
CA LYS A 24 12.23 14.35 -9.31
C LYS A 24 11.23 14.29 -8.16
N PHE A 25 11.70 13.99 -6.96
CA PHE A 25 10.89 14.08 -5.75
C PHE A 25 10.61 15.57 -5.40
N PRO A 26 9.38 15.95 -4.96
CA PRO A 26 8.19 15.13 -4.70
C PRO A 26 7.21 14.96 -5.88
N GLY A 27 7.53 15.49 -7.07
CA GLY A 27 6.63 15.44 -8.24
C GLY A 27 6.54 14.07 -8.91
N SER A 28 7.59 13.25 -8.77
CA SER A 28 7.62 11.87 -9.22
C SER A 28 7.31 10.92 -8.07
N SER A 29 6.35 10.01 -8.29
CA SER A 29 5.91 9.03 -7.29
C SER A 29 5.93 7.63 -7.88
N THR A 30 6.27 6.64 -7.05
CA THR A 30 6.28 5.22 -7.42
C THR A 30 4.91 4.74 -7.91
N GLN A 31 3.82 5.31 -7.39
CA GLN A 31 2.45 4.98 -7.83
C GLN A 31 2.22 5.36 -9.30
N ASN A 32 2.72 6.52 -9.72
CA ASN A 32 2.61 6.99 -11.10
C ASN A 32 3.50 6.16 -12.04
N LEU A 33 4.68 5.75 -11.58
CA LEU A 33 5.55 4.83 -12.32
C LEU A 33 4.85 3.48 -12.57
N LEU A 34 4.24 2.87 -11.56
CA LEU A 34 3.51 1.61 -11.72
C LEU A 34 2.36 1.73 -12.73
N LYS A 35 1.62 2.84 -12.70
CA LYS A 35 0.52 3.07 -13.64
C LYS A 35 1.02 3.16 -15.09
N ILE A 36 2.13 3.87 -15.31
CA ILE A 36 2.76 3.98 -16.64
C ILE A 36 3.31 2.62 -17.10
N LEU A 37 3.90 1.84 -16.19
CA LEU A 37 4.40 0.49 -16.50
C LEU A 37 3.27 -0.46 -16.92
N GLN A 38 2.13 -0.41 -16.24
CA GLN A 38 0.96 -1.22 -16.57
C GLN A 38 0.39 -0.87 -17.95
N ASP A 39 0.34 0.42 -18.29
CA ASP A 39 -0.15 0.89 -19.59
C ASP A 39 0.80 0.45 -20.72
N VAL A 40 2.09 0.73 -20.56
CA VAL A 40 3.11 0.44 -21.59
C VAL A 40 3.33 -1.06 -21.81
N PHE A 41 3.37 -1.87 -20.74
CA PHE A 41 3.59 -3.31 -20.85
C PHE A 41 2.31 -4.13 -20.90
N GLY A 42 1.15 -3.53 -20.66
CA GLY A 42 -0.16 -4.11 -20.96
C GLY A 42 -0.39 -4.23 -22.47
N ASP A 43 0.00 -3.21 -23.24
CA ASP A 43 -0.10 -3.20 -24.70
C ASP A 43 0.94 -4.10 -25.38
N ARG A 44 2.17 -4.15 -24.83
CA ARG A 44 3.26 -4.95 -25.38
C ARG A 44 3.99 -5.68 -24.27
N THR A 45 3.58 -6.92 -24.03
CA THR A 45 4.20 -7.78 -23.03
C THR A 45 5.65 -8.10 -23.45
N PRO A 46 6.64 -7.78 -22.60
CA PRO A 46 8.04 -7.98 -22.95
C PRO A 46 8.50 -9.42 -22.73
N VAL A 47 7.73 -10.25 -22.00
CA VAL A 47 8.12 -11.62 -21.63
C VAL A 47 7.32 -12.62 -22.46
N PHE A 48 8.02 -13.57 -23.08
CA PHE A 48 7.41 -14.68 -23.79
C PHE A 48 8.09 -16.02 -23.44
N SER A 49 7.39 -17.12 -23.73
CA SER A 49 7.92 -18.48 -23.57
C SER A 49 8.15 -19.08 -24.95
N LYS A 50 9.37 -19.56 -25.23
CA LYS A 50 9.61 -20.38 -26.42
C LYS A 50 9.08 -21.80 -26.18
N PRO A 51 8.27 -22.37 -27.11
CA PRO A 51 8.00 -23.80 -27.09
C PRO A 51 9.29 -24.56 -27.42
N ASN A 52 9.60 -25.57 -26.61
CA ASN A 52 10.78 -26.41 -26.82
C ASN A 52 10.48 -27.40 -27.95
N VAL A 53 10.86 -27.06 -29.17
CA VAL A 53 10.74 -27.98 -30.32
C VAL A 53 11.94 -28.91 -30.29
N SER A 54 11.82 -30.00 -29.53
CA SER A 54 12.68 -31.17 -29.73
C SER A 54 12.43 -31.73 -31.13
N GLN A 55 13.40 -31.53 -32.03
CA GLN A 55 13.44 -32.11 -33.37
C GLN A 55 13.32 -33.64 -33.29
N ASN A 56 12.19 -34.17 -33.74
CA ASN A 56 12.14 -35.50 -34.33
C ASN A 56 11.06 -35.49 -35.43
N THR A 57 11.48 -35.63 -36.69
CA THR A 57 10.62 -35.85 -37.87
C THR A 57 11.04 -37.19 -38.51
N PRO A 58 10.21 -37.87 -39.34
CA PRO A 58 9.05 -37.33 -40.09
C PRO A 58 7.78 -38.22 -40.13
N GLY A 59 6.64 -37.59 -40.48
CA GLY A 59 5.40 -38.29 -40.85
C GLY A 59 4.28 -37.32 -41.26
N TYR A 60 4.15 -37.11 -42.58
CA TYR A 60 3.02 -36.55 -43.38
C TYR A 60 1.62 -36.82 -42.76
N VAL A 61 0.59 -35.96 -42.70
CA VAL A 61 -0.26 -35.19 -43.65
C VAL A 61 -1.28 -34.42 -42.77
N GLY A 62 -1.92 -33.28 -43.06
CA GLY A 62 -2.05 -32.40 -44.20
C GLY A 62 -3.14 -31.34 -43.87
N PHE A 63 -3.34 -30.42 -44.82
CA PHE A 63 -4.42 -29.42 -44.96
C PHE A 63 -4.36 -28.12 -44.14
N ASN A 64 -4.35 -27.04 -44.93
CA ASN A 64 -4.34 -25.63 -44.60
C ASN A 64 -5.55 -25.01 -45.33
N THR A 65 -6.34 -24.17 -44.66
CA THR A 65 -7.04 -23.05 -45.34
C THR A 65 -7.27 -21.90 -44.36
N ASN A 66 -6.58 -20.79 -44.63
CA ASN A 66 -6.99 -19.41 -44.34
C ASN A 66 -8.46 -19.17 -44.73
N LEU A 67 -9.16 -18.26 -44.04
CA LEU A 67 -10.04 -17.28 -44.70
C LEU A 67 -10.42 -16.10 -43.76
N THR A 68 -10.62 -14.96 -44.41
CA THR A 68 -10.73 -13.57 -43.95
C THR A 68 -12.18 -13.07 -43.74
N SER A 69 -12.28 -12.00 -42.93
CA SER A 69 -13.37 -11.01 -42.67
C SER A 69 -14.52 -10.81 -43.70
N SER A 70 -15.77 -10.64 -43.22
CA SER A 70 -16.65 -9.45 -43.41
C SER A 70 -18.15 -9.66 -43.07
N ASN A 71 -18.86 -8.54 -42.85
CA ASN A 71 -20.20 -8.27 -42.28
C ASN A 71 -21.48 -8.93 -42.89
N GLY A 72 -22.53 -9.08 -42.06
CA GLY A 72 -23.88 -8.50 -42.33
C GLY A 72 -25.18 -9.34 -42.16
N CYS A 73 -26.03 -8.95 -41.18
CA CYS A 73 -27.53 -8.98 -41.09
C CYS A 73 -28.30 -10.33 -41.09
N ALA A 74 -29.47 -10.57 -40.45
CA ALA A 74 -30.30 -9.99 -39.38
C ALA A 74 -31.51 -10.96 -39.10
N TYR A 75 -32.20 -10.77 -37.95
CA TYR A 75 -33.57 -11.20 -37.52
C TYR A 75 -33.74 -12.28 -36.43
N GLY A 76 -34.38 -11.86 -35.31
CA GLY A 76 -35.18 -12.70 -34.39
C GLY A 76 -35.03 -12.42 -32.87
N MET A 77 -35.76 -11.44 -32.31
CA MET A 77 -36.04 -11.24 -30.85
C MET A 77 -37.43 -11.83 -30.53
N PRO A 78 -37.79 -12.27 -29.29
CA PRO A 78 -37.91 -11.46 -28.03
C PRO A 78 -37.41 -12.20 -26.75
N GLY A 79 -37.22 -11.69 -25.53
CA GLY A 79 -37.42 -10.39 -24.85
C GLY A 79 -37.18 -10.57 -23.31
N ALA A 80 -36.84 -9.46 -22.62
CA ALA A 80 -36.81 -9.19 -21.15
C ALA A 80 -35.84 -10.01 -20.25
N GLY A 81 -35.02 -9.47 -19.36
CA GLY A 81 -34.88 -8.11 -18.81
C GLY A 81 -34.85 -8.16 -17.27
N TRP A 82 -33.66 -8.11 -16.63
CA TRP A 82 -33.47 -7.70 -15.22
C TRP A 82 -32.04 -7.16 -15.02
N GLY A 83 -31.92 -5.86 -14.68
CA GLY A 83 -30.76 -5.27 -13.98
C GLY A 83 -30.82 -5.60 -12.48
N GLY A 84 -29.92 -5.18 -11.59
CA GLY A 84 -28.77 -4.29 -11.67
C GLY A 84 -28.00 -4.33 -10.34
N MET A 85 -26.78 -3.77 -10.34
CA MET A 85 -25.92 -3.57 -9.15
C MET A 85 -26.35 -2.34 -8.33
N PRO A 86 -26.13 -2.32 -7.00
CA PRO A 86 -26.49 -1.18 -6.14
C PRO A 86 -25.42 -0.07 -6.14
N GLY A 87 -25.87 1.19 -6.10
CA GLY A 87 -25.06 2.40 -6.03
C GLY A 87 -24.95 3.01 -4.62
N LEU A 88 -23.91 3.83 -4.41
CA LEU A 88 -23.69 4.68 -3.24
C LEU A 88 -24.18 6.13 -3.48
N PRO A 89 -24.52 6.89 -2.41
CA PRO A 89 -25.25 8.16 -2.53
C PRO A 89 -24.36 9.40 -2.70
N GLY A 90 -24.91 10.39 -3.39
CA GLY A 90 -24.29 11.67 -3.73
C GLY A 90 -24.68 12.85 -2.83
N SER A 91 -23.88 13.90 -3.01
CA SER A 91 -23.93 15.24 -2.45
C SER A 91 -25.11 16.08 -2.96
N THR A 92 -25.61 17.00 -2.12
CA THR A 92 -26.52 18.07 -2.50
C THR A 92 -25.91 19.44 -2.17
N ASN A 93 -26.02 20.35 -3.14
CA ASN A 93 -25.78 21.79 -3.04
C ASN A 93 -27.15 22.51 -2.98
N PRO A 94 -27.21 23.80 -2.60
CA PRO A 94 -27.56 24.79 -3.64
C PRO A 94 -26.84 26.15 -3.57
N SER A 95 -26.90 26.82 -4.73
CA SER A 95 -26.59 28.20 -5.17
C SER A 95 -26.91 29.36 -4.18
N SER A 96 -26.35 30.59 -4.25
CA SER A 96 -26.12 31.48 -5.41
C SER A 96 -25.23 32.72 -5.13
N SER A 97 -24.58 33.22 -6.20
CA SER A 97 -24.30 34.63 -6.60
C SER A 97 -23.45 35.61 -5.74
N GLY A 98 -22.43 36.22 -6.38
CA GLY A 98 -21.94 37.56 -6.03
C GLY A 98 -20.44 37.80 -6.30
N SER A 99 -20.14 38.72 -7.20
CA SER A 99 -18.81 39.10 -7.72
C SER A 99 -17.97 40.03 -6.82
N ALA A 100 -16.66 40.06 -7.11
CA ALA A 100 -15.74 41.21 -7.14
C ALA A 100 -14.55 41.24 -6.15
N THR A 101 -13.50 41.88 -6.67
CA THR A 101 -12.05 41.92 -6.38
C THR A 101 -11.64 42.78 -5.15
N PRO A 102 -10.33 42.85 -4.79
CA PRO A 102 -9.87 42.80 -3.41
C PRO A 102 -9.51 44.16 -2.80
N GLN A 103 -9.50 44.24 -1.47
CA GLN A 103 -8.61 45.17 -0.77
C GLN A 103 -8.20 44.67 0.63
N SER A 104 -6.91 44.79 0.88
CA SER A 104 -6.16 44.56 2.11
C SER A 104 -6.65 45.39 3.30
N SER A 105 -6.54 44.84 4.53
CA SER A 105 -5.98 45.52 5.72
C SER A 105 -6.02 44.66 7.00
N LEU A 106 -4.94 44.81 7.79
CA LEU A 106 -4.81 44.74 9.26
C LEU A 106 -5.11 43.42 9.99
N PHE A 107 -4.10 42.62 10.35
CA PHE A 107 -3.24 42.73 11.55
C PHE A 107 -3.96 42.38 12.87
N GLY A 108 -3.78 41.13 13.31
CA GLY A 108 -4.24 40.62 14.60
C GLY A 108 -3.19 39.68 15.19
N ALA A 109 -2.04 40.23 15.58
CA ALA A 109 -1.01 39.51 16.32
C ALA A 109 -1.15 39.83 17.81
N ALA A 110 -1.43 38.78 18.60
CA ALA A 110 -1.31 38.79 20.04
C ALA A 110 0.18 38.88 20.43
N MET A 111 0.52 39.86 21.27
CA MET A 111 1.84 40.04 21.86
C MET A 111 1.68 40.27 23.38
N PRO A 112 2.68 39.88 24.20
CA PRO A 112 2.60 39.77 25.66
C PRO A 112 2.73 41.14 26.38
N PRO A 113 2.40 41.23 27.68
CA PRO A 113 2.45 42.50 28.41
C PRO A 113 3.89 42.89 28.76
N MET A 114 4.26 44.14 28.47
CA MET A 114 5.49 44.76 28.97
C MET A 114 5.31 45.31 30.40
N PRO A 115 6.38 45.38 31.21
CA PRO A 115 6.33 45.94 32.56
C PRO A 115 6.29 47.47 32.54
N SER A 116 5.44 48.03 33.40
CA SER A 116 5.31 49.46 33.68
C SER A 116 6.51 49.94 34.50
N VAL A 117 7.27 50.91 33.96
CA VAL A 117 8.24 51.67 34.76
C VAL A 117 7.48 52.72 35.57
N SER A 118 7.54 52.59 36.89
CA SER A 118 7.02 53.59 37.83
C SER A 118 7.91 54.82 37.84
N SER A 119 7.50 55.87 37.13
CA SER A 119 8.00 57.24 37.36
C SER A 119 7.11 57.91 38.42
N ALA A 120 7.46 57.68 39.69
CA ALA A 120 6.91 58.42 40.81
C ALA A 120 8.02 58.70 41.83
N SER A 121 8.70 59.83 41.63
CA SER A 121 9.43 60.51 42.69
C SER A 121 8.76 61.87 42.87
N ALA A 122 7.71 61.88 43.68
CA ALA A 122 7.19 63.10 44.27
C ALA A 122 8.25 63.61 45.25
N PHE A 123 8.99 64.65 44.89
CA PHE A 123 9.74 65.40 45.89
C PHE A 123 8.82 66.45 46.49
N LEU A 124 8.48 66.21 47.76
CA LEU A 124 7.79 67.11 48.66
C LEU A 124 8.39 68.52 48.58
N GLY A 125 7.51 69.51 48.48
CA GLY A 125 7.84 70.89 48.82
C GLY A 125 8.19 70.99 50.31
N SER A 126 9.36 71.54 50.60
CA SER A 126 9.65 72.19 51.87
C SER A 126 10.11 73.61 51.55
N ALA A 127 9.21 74.55 51.79
CA ALA A 127 9.51 75.97 51.74
C ALA A 127 10.36 76.33 52.95
N THR A 128 11.66 76.47 52.74
CA THR A 128 12.54 77.26 53.61
C THR A 128 13.35 78.18 52.74
N GLY A 129 13.00 79.46 52.76
CA GLY A 129 13.64 80.50 51.98
C GLY A 129 15.12 80.61 52.30
N PHE A 130 15.93 80.61 51.24
CA PHE A 130 17.23 81.24 51.16
C PHE A 130 17.38 81.83 49.74
N PRO A 131 18.12 82.93 49.60
CA PRO A 131 17.94 83.86 48.51
C PRO A 131 18.42 83.23 47.19
N THR A 132 17.74 83.60 46.11
CA THR A 132 18.27 83.64 44.74
C THR A 132 19.51 84.54 44.73
N GLY A 133 20.63 84.00 45.21
CA GLY A 133 21.95 84.46 44.80
C GLY A 133 22.08 84.12 43.32
N ALA A 134 22.54 85.08 42.53
CA ALA A 134 22.90 84.85 41.13
C ALA A 134 23.82 83.61 41.08
N VAL A 135 23.27 82.47 40.66
CA VAL A 135 24.07 81.32 40.28
C VAL A 135 24.85 81.84 39.08
N SER A 136 26.15 82.03 39.25
CA SER A 136 27.01 82.47 38.16
C SER A 136 26.72 81.59 36.95
N GLU A 137 26.58 82.19 35.78
CA GLU A 137 26.30 81.52 34.49
C GLU A 137 27.22 80.30 34.27
N GLU A 138 28.41 80.34 34.87
CA GLU A 138 29.41 79.28 34.95
C GLU A 138 28.94 78.01 35.72
N GLU A 139 28.23 78.13 36.84
CA GLU A 139 27.76 76.98 37.63
C GLU A 139 26.61 76.24 36.93
N GLN A 140 25.71 76.97 36.26
CA GLN A 140 24.65 76.39 35.42
C GLN A 140 25.24 75.69 34.17
N LEU A 141 26.29 76.26 33.58
CA LEU A 141 27.02 75.66 32.46
C LEU A 141 27.77 74.39 32.88
N LEU A 142 28.38 74.39 34.07
CA LEU A 142 29.11 73.24 34.61
C LEU A 142 28.16 72.09 35.01
N LEU A 143 26.99 72.42 35.55
CA LEU A 143 25.90 71.46 35.79
C LEU A 143 25.38 70.85 34.48
N SER A 144 25.21 71.66 33.42
CA SER A 144 24.81 71.21 32.08
C SER A 144 25.85 70.28 31.45
N LEU A 145 27.14 70.65 31.53
CA LEU A 145 28.24 69.84 31.02
C LEU A 145 28.36 68.52 31.78
N ARG A 146 28.21 68.53 33.11
CA ARG A 146 28.18 67.31 33.93
C ARG A 146 27.00 66.42 33.56
N SER A 147 25.81 66.97 33.37
CA SER A 147 24.63 66.22 32.91
C SER A 147 24.88 65.62 31.53
N ALA A 148 25.43 66.39 30.59
CA ALA A 148 25.73 65.92 29.23
C ALA A 148 26.77 64.78 29.22
N VAL A 149 27.80 64.86 30.08
CA VAL A 149 28.79 63.78 30.23
C VAL A 149 28.15 62.55 30.87
N VAL A 150 27.32 62.73 31.90
CA VAL A 150 26.60 61.62 32.55
C VAL A 150 25.60 60.97 31.58
N ASP A 151 24.88 61.74 30.78
CA ASP A 151 23.97 61.23 29.75
C ASP A 151 24.73 60.51 28.64
N LYS A 152 25.89 61.03 28.23
CA LYS A 152 26.75 60.33 27.26
C LYS A 152 27.27 59.01 27.83
N LEU A 153 27.70 58.99 29.10
CA LEU A 153 28.16 57.79 29.78
C LEU A 153 27.01 56.77 29.92
N ASN A 154 25.83 57.21 30.33
CA ASN A 154 24.63 56.38 30.44
C ASN A 154 24.21 55.81 29.08
N ASN A 155 24.36 56.58 28.00
CA ASN A 155 24.04 56.12 26.65
C ASN A 155 25.00 55.02 26.18
N VAL A 156 26.30 55.20 26.40
CA VAL A 156 27.31 54.16 26.10
C VAL A 156 27.11 52.93 26.98
N GLN A 157 26.81 53.11 28.26
CA GLN A 157 26.51 52.01 29.16
C GLN A 157 25.26 51.23 28.71
N ARG A 158 24.20 51.92 28.29
CA ARG A 158 22.99 51.27 27.76
C ARG A 158 23.29 50.49 26.48
N GLU A 159 24.04 51.07 25.56
CA GLU A 159 24.44 50.41 24.31
C GLU A 159 25.23 49.12 24.58
N VAL A 160 26.19 49.15 25.50
CA VAL A 160 26.96 47.95 25.89
C VAL A 160 26.09 46.91 26.59
N VAL A 161 25.17 47.34 27.47
CA VAL A 161 24.24 46.42 28.13
C VAL A 161 23.29 45.77 27.13
N ASP A 162 22.81 46.51 26.15
CA ASP A 162 21.92 46.01 25.10
C ASP A 162 22.65 45.02 24.18
N ASP A 163 23.92 45.30 23.81
CA ASP A 163 24.76 44.38 23.02
C ASP A 163 25.04 43.07 23.79
N LEU A 164 25.43 43.17 25.06
CA LEU A 164 25.66 42.01 25.92
C LEU A 164 24.37 41.20 26.13
N SER A 165 23.23 41.86 26.34
CA SER A 165 21.93 41.22 26.48
C SER A 165 21.54 40.45 25.21
N CYS A 166 21.72 41.07 24.04
CA CYS A 166 21.51 40.41 22.75
C CYS A 166 22.42 39.19 22.57
N LYS A 167 23.69 39.31 22.97
CA LYS A 167 24.65 38.20 22.89
C LYS A 167 24.29 37.04 23.81
N ILE A 168 23.86 37.34 25.04
CA ILE A 168 23.39 36.34 26.00
C ILE A 168 22.16 35.63 25.44
N GLN A 169 21.15 36.36 24.96
CA GLN A 169 19.95 35.76 24.37
C GLN A 169 20.26 34.88 23.15
N SER A 170 21.21 35.29 22.30
CA SER A 170 21.68 34.48 21.18
C SER A 170 22.33 33.18 21.66
N LEU A 171 23.19 33.25 22.68
CA LEU A 171 23.85 32.06 23.25
C LEU A 171 22.87 31.14 23.98
N GLU A 172 21.88 31.69 24.69
CA GLU A 172 20.84 30.90 25.33
C GLU A 172 19.97 30.17 24.31
N SER A 173 19.64 30.84 23.20
CA SER A 173 18.91 30.23 22.08
C SER A 173 19.70 29.07 21.46
N THR A 174 21.01 29.24 21.22
CA THR A 174 21.84 28.16 20.68
C THR A 174 22.04 27.02 21.68
N GLN A 175 22.20 27.32 22.98
CA GLN A 175 22.27 26.30 24.02
C GLN A 175 20.98 25.47 24.08
N LYS A 176 19.81 26.13 23.99
CA LYS A 176 18.51 25.43 23.98
C LYS A 176 18.36 24.54 22.76
N ASP A 177 18.78 25.01 21.58
CA ASP A 177 18.78 24.21 20.36
C ASP A 177 19.72 22.99 20.47
N LEU A 178 20.91 23.18 21.04
CA LEU A 178 21.86 22.07 21.26
C LEU A 178 21.32 21.02 22.24
N ILE A 179 20.68 21.44 23.34
CA ILE A 179 20.05 20.52 24.29
C ILE A 179 18.91 19.76 23.63
N SER A 180 18.01 20.47 22.92
CA SER A 180 16.93 19.84 22.15
C SER A 180 17.46 18.79 21.16
N ARG A 181 18.55 19.11 20.45
CA ARG A 181 19.19 18.17 19.51
C ARG A 181 19.80 16.96 20.24
N ALA A 182 20.42 17.15 21.40
CA ALA A 182 20.93 16.05 22.21
C ALA A 182 19.80 15.10 22.64
N ASP A 183 18.69 15.64 23.15
CA ASP A 183 17.51 14.85 23.54
C ASP A 183 16.90 14.09 22.35
N ASN A 184 16.87 14.72 21.17
CA ASN A 184 16.42 14.07 19.93
C ASN A 184 17.35 12.92 19.55
N LEU A 185 18.67 13.09 19.64
CA LEU A 185 19.64 12.04 19.36
C LEU A 185 19.52 10.88 20.35
N ASP A 186 19.30 11.16 21.64
CA ASP A 186 19.09 10.11 22.64
C ASP A 186 17.79 9.35 22.40
N THR A 187 16.74 10.04 21.96
CA THR A 187 15.48 9.41 21.55
C THR A 187 15.68 8.49 20.34
N ILE A 188 16.36 8.97 19.30
CA ILE A 188 16.67 8.17 18.10
C ILE A 188 17.53 6.97 18.47
N ARG A 189 18.52 7.16 19.36
CA ARG A 189 19.36 6.07 19.84
C ARG A 189 18.54 5.00 20.57
N ALA A 190 17.63 5.41 21.46
CA ALA A 190 16.75 4.48 22.16
C ALA A 190 15.83 3.72 21.19
N GLN A 191 15.29 4.40 20.18
CA GLN A 191 14.50 3.77 19.11
C GLN A 191 15.33 2.75 18.32
N MET A 192 16.53 3.11 17.87
CA MET A 192 17.42 2.19 17.15
C MET A 192 17.80 0.95 17.98
N LEU A 193 18.02 1.11 19.29
CA LEU A 193 18.31 -0.02 20.18
C LEU A 193 17.10 -0.96 20.30
N SER A 194 15.89 -0.41 20.45
CA SER A 194 14.65 -1.21 20.46
C SER A 194 14.42 -1.93 19.13
N GLU A 195 14.65 -1.25 17.99
CA GLU A 195 14.51 -1.86 16.67
C GLU A 195 15.52 -2.99 16.45
N LEU A 196 16.77 -2.80 16.91
CA LEU A 196 17.80 -3.83 16.84
C LEU A 196 17.40 -5.07 17.65
N GLU A 197 16.86 -4.88 18.86
CA GLU A 197 16.36 -5.99 19.68
C GLU A 197 15.18 -6.72 19.02
N GLN A 198 14.23 -5.98 18.42
CA GLN A 198 13.11 -6.56 17.68
C GLN A 198 13.58 -7.38 16.47
N ILE A 199 14.51 -6.84 15.69
CA ILE A 199 15.08 -7.55 14.52
C ILE A 199 15.83 -8.80 14.98
N GLN A 200 16.58 -8.75 16.07
CA GLN A 200 17.26 -9.92 16.62
C GLN A 200 16.27 -10.99 17.08
N SER A 201 15.20 -10.60 17.76
CA SER A 201 14.12 -11.51 18.16
C SER A 201 13.46 -12.16 16.95
N LEU A 202 13.08 -11.36 15.95
CA LEU A 202 12.44 -11.85 14.72
C LEU A 202 13.37 -12.78 13.94
N THR A 203 14.67 -12.45 13.87
CA THR A 203 15.67 -13.31 13.22
C THR A 203 15.80 -14.65 13.92
N ARG A 204 15.77 -14.66 15.27
CA ARG A 204 15.78 -15.90 16.05
C ARG A 204 14.52 -16.72 15.79
N GLU A 205 13.33 -16.10 15.86
CA GLU A 205 12.07 -16.79 15.63
C GLU A 205 11.98 -17.37 14.20
N LEU A 206 12.38 -16.60 13.19
CA LEU A 206 12.46 -17.09 11.81
C LEU A 206 13.47 -18.22 11.66
N GLY A 207 14.61 -18.16 12.35
CA GLY A 207 15.60 -19.23 12.39
C GLY A 207 15.04 -20.52 12.99
N ASP A 208 14.37 -20.40 14.13
CA ASP A 208 13.73 -21.54 14.82
C ASP A 208 12.63 -22.16 13.95
N LYS A 209 11.79 -21.34 13.31
CA LYS A 209 10.76 -21.80 12.37
C LYS A 209 11.35 -22.44 11.12
N ALA A 210 12.44 -21.90 10.58
CA ALA A 210 13.13 -22.47 9.43
C ALA A 210 13.69 -23.86 9.73
N GLU A 211 14.31 -24.07 10.89
CA GLU A 211 14.77 -25.39 11.30
C GLU A 211 13.60 -26.34 11.60
N GLU A 212 12.49 -25.86 12.18
CA GLU A 212 11.26 -26.65 12.34
C GLU A 212 10.73 -27.15 10.98
N TYR A 213 10.58 -26.27 9.99
CA TYR A 213 10.16 -26.64 8.64
C TYR A 213 11.14 -27.59 7.96
N LYS A 214 12.45 -27.39 8.14
CA LYS A 214 13.49 -28.24 7.57
C LYS A 214 13.47 -29.64 8.17
N GLU A 215 13.23 -29.76 9.48
CA GLU A 215 13.08 -31.05 10.15
C GLU A 215 11.79 -31.77 9.74
N ILE A 216 10.67 -31.05 9.62
CA ILE A 216 9.42 -31.60 9.06
C ILE A 216 9.64 -32.06 7.62
N TYR A 217 10.32 -31.25 6.80
CA TYR A 217 10.65 -31.61 5.42
C TYR A 217 11.58 -32.84 5.35
N ARG A 218 12.54 -32.96 6.27
CA ARG A 218 13.41 -34.14 6.38
C ARG A 218 12.59 -35.39 6.69
N LYS A 219 11.67 -35.30 7.66
CA LYS A 219 10.75 -36.39 8.02
C LYS A 219 9.85 -36.78 6.85
N LEU A 220 9.20 -35.79 6.22
CA LEU A 220 8.36 -36.00 5.03
C LEU A 220 9.16 -36.58 3.87
N LYS A 221 10.40 -36.15 3.63
CA LYS A 221 11.26 -36.70 2.57
C LYS A 221 11.68 -38.14 2.85
N GLN A 222 11.91 -38.49 4.12
CA GLN A 222 12.22 -39.85 4.55
C GLN A 222 11.01 -40.78 4.37
N GLU A 223 9.80 -40.27 4.61
CA GLU A 223 8.52 -40.96 4.41
C GLU A 223 8.13 -41.05 2.92
N ALA A 224 8.39 -39.98 2.15
CA ALA A 224 8.11 -39.84 0.72
C ALA A 224 8.95 -40.73 -0.21
N ASN A 225 10.00 -41.38 0.31
CA ASN A 225 10.70 -42.43 -0.44
C ASN A 225 9.76 -43.62 -0.72
N VAL A 226 8.60 -43.66 -0.06
CA VAL A 226 7.43 -44.48 -0.36
C VAL A 226 6.38 -43.57 -1.01
N LYS A 227 6.45 -43.38 -2.34
CA LYS A 227 5.41 -42.79 -3.24
C LYS A 227 4.37 -41.90 -2.52
N VAL A 228 4.63 -40.59 -2.44
CA VAL A 228 3.68 -39.62 -1.87
C VAL A 228 2.37 -39.64 -2.66
N ASP A 229 1.29 -40.00 -1.99
CA ASP A 229 -0.06 -39.85 -2.49
C ASP A 229 -0.52 -38.40 -2.24
N TYR A 230 -0.50 -37.58 -3.28
CA TYR A 230 -0.89 -36.16 -3.19
C TYR A 230 -2.37 -36.00 -2.81
N ASP A 231 -3.19 -37.02 -3.11
CA ASP A 231 -4.62 -37.02 -2.80
C ASP A 231 -4.88 -37.18 -1.30
N SER A 232 -3.98 -37.82 -0.55
CA SER A 232 -4.08 -37.92 0.92
C SER A 232 -3.77 -36.61 1.66
N VAL A 233 -3.15 -35.62 1.01
CA VAL A 233 -2.83 -34.32 1.63
C VAL A 233 -4.07 -33.43 1.71
N VAL A 234 -5.01 -33.61 0.78
CA VAL A 234 -6.22 -32.80 0.68
C VAL A 234 -7.41 -33.66 1.10
N ASP A 235 -7.74 -33.59 2.38
CA ASP A 235 -8.90 -34.28 2.92
C ASP A 235 -10.02 -33.31 3.29
N THR A 236 -11.25 -33.80 3.25
CA THR A 236 -12.42 -33.05 3.67
C THR A 236 -12.50 -32.95 5.19
N THR A 237 -13.07 -31.86 5.70
CA THR A 237 -13.18 -31.57 7.15
C THR A 237 -14.02 -32.58 7.95
N THR A 238 -14.85 -33.39 7.29
CA THR A 238 -15.74 -34.37 7.95
C THR A 238 -15.90 -35.59 7.05
N PRO A 239 -15.94 -36.83 7.59
CA PRO A 239 -16.07 -38.05 6.79
C PRO A 239 -17.31 -38.09 5.88
N VAL A 240 -18.38 -37.37 6.25
CA VAL A 240 -19.60 -37.23 5.41
C VAL A 240 -19.30 -36.45 4.12
N TYR A 241 -18.46 -35.42 4.19
CA TYR A 241 -18.03 -34.67 3.01
C TYR A 241 -17.12 -35.51 2.13
N ARG A 242 -16.24 -36.35 2.71
CA ARG A 242 -15.43 -37.31 1.96
C ARG A 242 -16.31 -38.26 1.17
N GLN A 243 -17.30 -38.85 1.83
CA GLN A 243 -18.26 -39.75 1.20
C GLN A 243 -19.07 -39.06 0.10
N LEU A 244 -19.41 -37.78 0.28
CA LEU A 244 -20.11 -36.99 -0.73
C LEU A 244 -19.24 -36.77 -1.98
N VAL A 245 -17.98 -36.36 -1.80
CA VAL A 245 -17.05 -36.11 -2.91
C VAL A 245 -16.77 -37.39 -3.67
N GLU A 246 -16.50 -38.49 -2.96
CA GLU A 246 -16.26 -39.81 -3.58
C GLU A 246 -17.48 -40.27 -4.38
N ALA A 247 -18.67 -40.28 -3.76
CA ALA A 247 -19.90 -40.72 -4.42
C ALA A 247 -20.26 -39.84 -5.63
N PHE A 248 -19.97 -38.54 -5.58
CA PHE A 248 -20.18 -37.63 -6.69
C PHE A 248 -19.15 -37.85 -7.81
N ALA A 249 -17.87 -38.05 -7.48
CA ALA A 249 -16.82 -38.35 -8.45
C ALA A 249 -17.11 -39.67 -9.18
N GLU A 250 -17.51 -40.72 -8.43
CA GLU A 250 -17.92 -42.00 -8.99
C GLU A 250 -19.17 -41.87 -9.89
N GLU A 251 -20.17 -41.05 -9.51
CA GLU A 251 -21.34 -40.80 -10.35
C GLU A 251 -20.95 -40.20 -11.71
N GLN A 252 -20.07 -39.20 -11.71
CA GLN A 252 -19.61 -38.56 -12.94
C GLN A 252 -18.74 -39.49 -13.78
N ALA A 253 -17.85 -40.26 -13.14
CA ALA A 253 -17.03 -41.26 -13.82
C ALA A 253 -17.89 -42.34 -14.51
N ILE A 254 -19.02 -42.73 -13.92
CA ILE A 254 -19.97 -43.64 -14.56
C ILE A 254 -20.64 -42.95 -15.77
N GLY A 255 -20.97 -41.67 -15.69
CA GLY A 255 -21.50 -40.88 -16.81
C GLY A 255 -20.56 -40.90 -18.02
N ASP A 256 -19.27 -40.62 -17.78
CA ASP A 256 -18.23 -40.65 -18.81
C ASP A 256 -18.03 -42.07 -19.36
N LEU A 257 -18.03 -43.09 -18.49
CA LEU A 257 -17.96 -44.49 -18.90
C LEU A 257 -19.11 -44.87 -19.83
N LEU A 258 -20.35 -44.49 -19.51
CA LEU A 258 -21.53 -44.75 -20.34
C LEU A 258 -21.42 -44.07 -21.71
N TYR A 259 -20.88 -42.85 -21.76
CA TYR A 259 -20.61 -42.14 -23.00
C TYR A 259 -19.61 -42.90 -23.88
N TYR A 260 -18.46 -43.30 -23.33
CA TYR A 260 -17.45 -44.04 -24.09
C TYR A 260 -17.90 -45.47 -24.47
N LEU A 261 -18.72 -46.12 -23.64
CA LEU A 261 -19.33 -47.41 -24.01
C LEU A 261 -20.29 -47.26 -25.20
N SER A 262 -21.04 -46.17 -25.25
CA SER A 262 -21.95 -45.87 -26.37
C SER A 262 -21.15 -45.61 -27.64
N GLN A 263 -20.08 -44.83 -27.55
CA GLN A 263 -19.16 -44.58 -28.67
C GLN A 263 -18.45 -45.85 -29.15
N ALA A 264 -18.08 -46.74 -28.24
CA ALA A 264 -17.44 -48.01 -28.56
C ALA A 264 -18.40 -48.97 -29.30
N LEU A 265 -19.70 -48.90 -29.00
CA LEU A 265 -20.73 -49.63 -29.75
C LEU A 265 -20.87 -49.09 -31.18
N GLU A 266 -20.91 -47.76 -31.34
CA GLU A 266 -20.97 -47.11 -32.66
C GLU A 266 -19.76 -47.48 -33.55
N ASN A 267 -18.58 -47.57 -32.93
CA ASN A 267 -17.34 -47.95 -33.60
C ASN A 267 -17.20 -49.48 -33.81
N ASN A 268 -18.23 -50.28 -33.51
CA ASN A 268 -18.25 -51.75 -33.57
C ASN A 268 -17.12 -52.44 -32.77
N ALA A 269 -16.57 -51.77 -31.75
CA ALA A 269 -15.52 -52.33 -30.90
C ALA A 269 -16.06 -53.31 -29.84
N ILE A 270 -17.35 -53.20 -29.48
CA ILE A 270 -18.03 -54.02 -28.47
C ILE A 270 -19.31 -54.61 -29.05
N LYS A 271 -19.65 -55.85 -28.68
CA LYS A 271 -20.91 -56.49 -29.08
C LYS A 271 -22.08 -55.90 -28.30
N LEU A 272 -23.26 -55.83 -28.93
CA LEU A 272 -24.47 -55.27 -28.32
C LEU A 272 -24.84 -55.95 -26.99
N GLU A 273 -24.68 -57.27 -26.89
CA GLU A 273 -25.01 -58.01 -25.67
C GLU A 273 -24.11 -57.63 -24.48
N ASP A 274 -22.80 -57.47 -24.73
CA ASP A 274 -21.82 -57.05 -23.72
C ASP A 274 -22.08 -55.60 -23.29
N PHE A 275 -22.41 -54.73 -24.24
CA PHE A 275 -22.81 -53.34 -23.97
C PHE A 275 -24.05 -53.27 -23.06
N LEU A 276 -25.14 -53.96 -23.41
CA LEU A 276 -26.37 -53.93 -22.61
C LEU A 276 -26.18 -54.49 -21.20
N LYS A 277 -25.30 -55.47 -21.03
CA LYS A 277 -24.96 -56.02 -19.72
C LYS A 277 -24.23 -54.99 -18.85
N VAL A 278 -23.19 -54.35 -19.40
CA VAL A 278 -22.38 -53.36 -18.66
C VAL A 278 -23.18 -52.09 -18.39
N VAL A 279 -23.93 -51.57 -19.37
CA VAL A 279 -24.77 -50.37 -19.20
C VAL A 279 -25.81 -50.59 -18.11
N ARG A 280 -26.46 -51.75 -18.05
CA ARG A 280 -27.44 -52.06 -17.00
C ARG A 280 -26.81 -52.07 -15.62
N ASP A 281 -25.63 -52.69 -15.47
CA ASP A 281 -24.94 -52.77 -14.20
C ASP A 281 -24.42 -51.39 -13.74
N GLN A 282 -23.84 -50.62 -14.65
CA GLN A 282 -23.38 -49.26 -14.39
C GLN A 282 -24.53 -48.30 -14.08
N SER A 283 -25.67 -48.41 -14.75
CA SER A 283 -26.86 -47.61 -14.45
C SER A 283 -27.41 -47.92 -13.05
N ARG A 284 -27.35 -49.18 -12.61
CA ARG A 284 -27.73 -49.56 -11.24
C ARG A 284 -26.77 -48.98 -10.22
N SER A 285 -25.46 -49.02 -10.48
CA SER A 285 -24.44 -48.39 -9.64
C SER A 285 -24.61 -46.87 -9.58
N GLN A 286 -24.87 -46.22 -10.71
CA GLN A 286 -25.16 -44.78 -10.79
C GLN A 286 -26.36 -44.39 -9.92
N PHE A 287 -27.45 -45.17 -9.97
CA PHE A 287 -28.62 -44.93 -9.13
C PHE A 287 -28.27 -45.00 -7.64
N MET A 288 -27.47 -45.99 -7.21
CA MET A 288 -27.04 -46.12 -5.82
C MET A 288 -26.13 -44.96 -5.38
N LYS A 289 -25.20 -44.52 -6.24
CA LYS A 289 -24.32 -43.37 -5.95
C LYS A 289 -25.10 -42.06 -5.89
N ARG A 290 -26.05 -41.83 -6.81
CA ARG A 290 -26.99 -40.68 -6.75
C ARG A 290 -27.80 -40.66 -5.45
N ALA A 291 -28.35 -41.80 -5.04
CA ALA A 291 -29.08 -41.90 -3.79
C ALA A 291 -28.19 -41.56 -2.59
N MET A 292 -26.93 -42.00 -2.60
CA MET A 292 -25.95 -41.69 -1.57
C MET A 292 -25.59 -40.20 -1.53
N VAL A 293 -25.39 -39.56 -2.68
CA VAL A 293 -25.17 -38.11 -2.81
C VAL A 293 -26.35 -37.33 -2.20
N CYS A 294 -27.59 -37.71 -2.53
CA CYS A 294 -28.78 -37.07 -1.96
C CYS A 294 -28.84 -37.20 -0.43
N GLN A 295 -28.55 -38.39 0.11
CA GLN A 295 -28.53 -38.62 1.55
C GLN A 295 -27.41 -37.85 2.25
N CYS A 296 -26.21 -37.80 1.67
CA CYS A 296 -25.09 -37.06 2.22
C CYS A 296 -25.35 -35.55 2.20
N ARG A 297 -25.94 -35.01 1.14
CA ARG A 297 -26.33 -33.58 1.05
C ARG A 297 -27.39 -33.22 2.08
N ALA A 298 -28.40 -34.06 2.26
CA ALA A 298 -29.43 -33.87 3.27
C ALA A 298 -28.84 -33.85 4.69
N LYS A 299 -27.92 -34.77 5.00
CA LYS A 299 -27.22 -34.82 6.29
C LYS A 299 -26.24 -33.67 6.50
N ALA A 300 -25.66 -33.14 5.42
CA ALA A 300 -24.72 -32.03 5.44
C ALA A 300 -25.40 -30.64 5.42
N GLY A 301 -26.74 -30.57 5.36
CA GLY A 301 -27.49 -29.31 5.30
C GLY A 301 -27.31 -28.55 3.98
N LEU A 302 -26.87 -29.22 2.93
CA LEU A 302 -26.68 -28.63 1.60
C LEU A 302 -27.99 -28.71 0.79
N PRO A 303 -28.28 -27.73 -0.09
CA PRO A 303 -29.49 -27.77 -0.91
C PRO A 303 -29.52 -29.03 -1.80
N SER A 304 -30.70 -29.64 -1.92
CA SER A 304 -30.95 -30.73 -2.88
C SER A 304 -30.92 -30.16 -4.30
N VAL A 305 -30.15 -30.81 -5.19
CA VAL A 305 -30.25 -30.60 -6.65
C VAL A 305 -31.37 -31.47 -7.19
#